data_AF-A0A4P9Y021-F1
#
_entry.id   AF-A0A4P9Y021-F1
#
_cell.length_a   1.000
_cell.length_b   1.000
_cell.length_c   1.000
_cell.angle_alpha   90.00
_cell.angle_beta   90.00
_cell.angle_gamma   90.00
#
_symmetry.space_group_name_H-M   'P 1'
#
loop_
_entity.id
_entity.type
_entity.pdbx_description
1 polymer ?
#
loop_
_entity_poly.entity_id
_entity_poly.type
_entity_poly.pdbx_seq_one_letter_code
_entity_poly.pdbx_strand_id
1 'polypeptide(L)'
;IPSPPRTPPQVGSTGKRSIPTIHRLPTLHDFTLHLARRTRLDPAAALVAAIYLQRLRRIMPSGARGKACTLHRVLLASLLLASKYVNDYAPSNRHWAKHSGVFSVEEVNLMERQLLKLMDFTLSITEEE
;
A
#
# COMPACT_ATOMS: atom_id res chain seq x y z
N ILE A 1 -21.10 56.99 -5.01
CA ILE A 1 -20.51 55.77 -5.61
C ILE A 1 -19.17 56.15 -6.24
N PRO A 2 -18.03 55.66 -5.73
CA PRO A 2 -16.78 55.61 -6.50
C PRO A 2 -16.39 54.17 -6.81
N SER A 3 -16.08 53.92 -8.08
CA SER A 3 -15.61 52.63 -8.61
C SER A 3 -14.20 52.29 -8.09
N PRO A 4 -13.86 51.00 -7.88
CA PRO A 4 -12.54 50.60 -7.41
C PRO A 4 -11.47 50.69 -8.52
N PRO A 5 -10.18 50.87 -8.16
CA PRO A 5 -9.09 51.00 -9.12
C PRO A 5 -8.78 49.67 -9.82
N ARG A 6 -8.46 49.76 -11.12
CA ARG A 6 -8.08 48.62 -11.99
C ARG A 6 -6.70 48.07 -11.60
N THR A 7 -6.63 46.76 -11.37
CA THR A 7 -5.38 46.00 -11.24
C THR A 7 -4.70 45.82 -12.62
N PRO A 8 -3.36 45.92 -12.76
CA PRO A 8 -2.68 45.70 -14.03
C PRO A 8 -2.69 44.22 -14.46
N PRO A 9 -2.61 43.91 -15.76
CA PRO A 9 -2.45 42.54 -16.25
C PRO A 9 -0.97 42.16 -16.20
N GLN A 10 -0.60 41.14 -15.41
CA GLN A 10 0.74 40.57 -15.45
C GLN A 10 0.67 39.13 -15.97
N VAL A 11 0.95 39.04 -17.27
CA VAL A 11 1.84 38.09 -17.95
C VAL A 11 1.77 36.63 -17.51
N GLY A 12 1.39 35.79 -18.47
CA GLY A 12 1.40 34.34 -18.35
C GLY A 12 2.75 33.79 -17.91
N SER A 13 2.73 33.05 -16.80
CA SER A 13 3.72 32.00 -16.57
C SER A 13 3.14 30.71 -17.14
N THR A 14 3.73 30.35 -18.27
CA THR A 14 3.69 29.04 -18.90
C THR A 14 3.70 27.89 -17.90
N GLY A 15 2.91 26.87 -18.25
CA GLY A 15 2.60 25.75 -17.40
C GLY A 15 3.83 24.96 -16.91
N LYS A 16 3.77 24.60 -15.64
CA LYS A 16 3.99 23.22 -15.23
C LYS A 16 2.73 22.75 -14.51
N ARG A 17 1.69 22.44 -15.28
CA ARG A 17 0.74 21.41 -14.82
C ARG A 17 1.60 20.16 -14.65
N SER A 18 1.95 19.86 -13.41
CA SER A 18 2.46 18.55 -13.03
C SER A 18 1.42 17.55 -13.50
N ILE A 19 1.67 16.98 -14.67
CA ILE A 19 0.98 15.79 -15.15
C ILE A 19 1.16 14.79 -14.01
N PRO A 20 0.09 14.32 -13.33
CA PRO A 20 0.26 13.27 -12.34
C PRO A 20 0.86 12.11 -13.12
N THR A 21 2.11 11.78 -12.82
CA THR A 21 2.78 10.62 -13.37
C THR A 21 1.83 9.45 -13.15
N ILE A 22 1.28 8.91 -14.25
CA ILE A 22 0.66 7.60 -14.22
C ILE A 22 1.83 6.68 -13.87
N HIS A 23 2.07 6.50 -12.57
CA HIS A 23 2.99 5.49 -12.09
C HIS A 23 2.41 4.19 -12.60
N ARG A 24 2.95 3.66 -13.71
CA ARG A 24 2.64 2.31 -14.14
C ARG A 24 3.05 1.44 -12.96
N LEU A 25 2.06 0.89 -12.26
CA LEU A 25 2.34 -0.08 -11.22
C LEU A 25 3.13 -1.23 -11.89
N PRO A 26 4.23 -1.68 -11.27
CA PRO A 26 4.95 -2.85 -11.75
C PRO A 26 4.03 -4.08 -11.81
N THR A 27 4.51 -5.17 -12.40
CA THR A 27 3.77 -6.43 -12.28
C THR A 27 3.74 -6.84 -10.80
N LEU A 28 2.70 -7.57 -10.40
CA LEU A 28 2.58 -8.02 -9.01
C LEU A 28 3.80 -8.85 -8.59
N HIS A 29 4.30 -9.70 -9.49
CA HIS A 29 5.50 -10.49 -9.26
C HIS A 29 6.74 -9.61 -8.99
N ASP A 30 7.00 -8.63 -9.86
CA ASP A 30 8.15 -7.75 -9.70
C ASP A 30 8.04 -6.88 -8.44
N PHE A 31 6.82 -6.47 -8.11
CA PHE A 31 6.53 -5.74 -6.88
C PHE A 31 6.82 -6.58 -5.63
N THR A 32 6.32 -7.81 -5.58
CA THR A 32 6.59 -8.75 -4.47
C THR A 32 8.08 -8.97 -4.31
N LEU A 33 8.79 -9.26 -5.42
CA LEU A 33 10.22 -9.54 -5.41
C LEU A 33 11.02 -8.31 -4.98
N HIS A 34 10.63 -7.13 -5.44
CA HIS A 34 11.23 -5.86 -5.04
C HIS A 34 11.08 -5.63 -3.54
N LEU A 35 9.87 -5.78 -3.00
CA LEU A 35 9.59 -5.60 -1.58
C LEU A 35 10.38 -6.61 -0.74
N ALA A 36 10.26 -7.91 -1.05
CA ALA A 36 10.91 -8.96 -0.29
C ALA A 36 12.43 -8.76 -0.19
N ARG A 37 13.07 -8.37 -1.30
CA ARG A 37 14.52 -8.08 -1.32
C ARG A 37 14.88 -6.82 -0.53
N ARG A 38 14.08 -5.76 -0.63
CA ARG A 38 14.38 -4.47 -0.01
C ARG A 38 14.10 -4.43 1.48
N THR A 39 13.06 -5.13 1.94
CA THR A 39 12.70 -5.21 3.35
C THR A 39 13.41 -6.35 4.08
N ARG A 40 14.21 -7.17 3.37
CA ARG A 40 14.81 -8.40 3.88
C ARG A 40 13.76 -9.30 4.53
N LEU A 41 12.68 -9.54 3.79
CA LEU A 41 11.54 -10.29 4.28
C LEU A 41 11.96 -11.71 4.68
N ASP A 42 11.65 -12.07 5.91
CA ASP A 42 11.87 -13.40 6.46
C ASP A 42 10.99 -14.46 5.76
N PRO A 43 11.49 -15.68 5.47
CA PRO A 43 10.69 -16.73 4.86
C PRO A 43 9.43 -17.09 5.64
N ALA A 44 9.48 -17.09 6.98
CA ALA A 44 8.30 -17.33 7.80
C ALA A 44 7.29 -16.19 7.66
N ALA A 45 7.75 -14.93 7.61
CA ALA A 45 6.87 -13.79 7.33
C ALA A 45 6.22 -13.87 5.93
N ALA A 46 6.91 -14.41 4.93
CA ALA A 46 6.32 -14.65 3.62
C ALA A 46 5.22 -15.72 3.67
N LEU A 47 5.41 -16.79 4.44
CA LEU A 47 4.41 -17.84 4.64
C LEU A 47 3.17 -17.30 5.37
N VAL A 48 3.38 -16.56 6.47
CA VAL A 48 2.31 -15.89 7.23
C VAL A 48 1.52 -14.94 6.32
N ALA A 49 2.21 -14.17 5.45
CA ALA A 49 1.52 -13.30 4.50
C ALA A 49 0.66 -14.09 3.50
N ALA A 50 1.09 -15.27 3.06
CA ALA A 50 0.30 -16.14 2.19
C ALA A 50 -0.97 -16.63 2.89
N ILE A 51 -0.88 -17.01 4.17
CA ILE A 51 -2.04 -17.39 4.99
C ILE A 51 -3.01 -16.20 5.12
N TYR A 52 -2.51 -15.00 5.39
CA TYR A 52 -3.35 -13.79 5.46
C TYR A 52 -4.06 -13.50 4.12
N LEU A 53 -3.38 -13.67 2.99
CA LEU A 53 -4.01 -13.54 1.67
C LEU A 53 -5.09 -14.60 1.45
N GLN A 54 -4.87 -15.84 1.89
CA GLN A 54 -5.86 -16.92 1.83
C GLN A 54 -7.10 -16.60 2.67
N ARG A 55 -6.94 -16.09 3.89
CA ARG A 55 -8.06 -15.62 4.73
C ARG A 55 -8.84 -14.50 4.05
N LEU A 56 -8.14 -13.49 3.53
CA LEU A 56 -8.79 -12.38 2.84
C LEU A 56 -9.58 -12.83 1.62
N ARG A 57 -9.07 -13.82 0.88
CA ARG A 57 -9.79 -14.39 -0.26
C ARG A 57 -11.12 -15.03 0.15
N ARG A 58 -11.23 -15.59 1.35
CA ARG A 58 -12.48 -16.14 1.91
C ARG A 58 -13.46 -15.04 2.36
N ILE A 59 -12.94 -13.91 2.83
CA ILE A 59 -13.73 -12.76 3.33
C ILE A 59 -14.23 -11.89 2.16
N MET A 60 -13.45 -11.78 1.08
CA MET A 60 -13.83 -10.99 -0.09
C MET A 60 -14.91 -11.71 -0.93
N PRO A 61 -15.99 -11.02 -1.34
CA PRO A 61 -17.04 -11.63 -2.16
C PRO A 61 -16.49 -12.07 -3.53
N SER A 62 -16.90 -13.26 -3.98
CA SER A 62 -16.39 -13.96 -5.18
C SER A 62 -16.49 -13.17 -6.49
N GLY A 63 -17.27 -12.09 -6.53
CA GLY A 63 -17.43 -11.19 -7.67
C GLY A 63 -16.55 -9.93 -7.64
N ALA A 64 -15.79 -9.68 -6.56
CA ALA A 64 -14.92 -8.51 -6.43
C ALA A 64 -13.65 -8.67 -7.27
N ARG A 65 -13.74 -8.37 -8.58
CA ARG A 65 -12.56 -8.18 -9.42
C ARG A 65 -11.87 -6.87 -9.03
N GLY A 66 -10.95 -6.95 -8.07
CA GLY A 66 -10.10 -5.82 -7.69
C GLY A 66 -9.34 -5.28 -8.90
N LYS A 67 -9.14 -3.95 -8.97
CA LYS A 67 -8.24 -3.35 -9.96
C LYS A 67 -6.81 -3.81 -9.65
N ALA A 68 -5.89 -3.78 -10.63
CA ALA A 68 -4.49 -4.16 -10.40
C ALA A 68 -3.86 -3.42 -9.20
N CYS A 69 -4.26 -2.16 -8.96
CA CYS A 69 -3.87 -1.38 -7.79
C CYS A 69 -4.33 -2.00 -6.45
N THR A 70 -5.54 -2.58 -6.41
CA THR A 70 -6.08 -3.24 -5.20
C THR A 70 -5.23 -4.44 -4.79
N LEU A 71 -4.77 -5.25 -5.74
CA LEU A 71 -3.93 -6.42 -5.43
C LEU A 71 -2.59 -6.02 -4.81
N HIS A 72 -1.94 -4.98 -5.34
CA HIS A 72 -0.68 -4.47 -4.79
C HIS A 72 -0.86 -3.95 -3.36
N ARG A 73 -1.97 -3.26 -3.09
CA ARG A 73 -2.29 -2.75 -1.76
C ARG A 73 -2.52 -3.88 -0.75
N VAL A 74 -3.33 -4.86 -1.14
CA VAL A 74 -3.62 -6.04 -0.29
C VAL A 74 -2.34 -6.82 -0.02
N LEU A 75 -1.56 -7.12 -1.05
CA LEU A 75 -0.27 -7.80 -0.91
C LEU A 75 0.69 -7.04 0.02
N LEU A 76 0.88 -5.74 -0.19
CA LEU A 76 1.76 -4.91 0.63
C LEU A 76 1.30 -4.93 2.10
N ALA A 77 0.01 -4.78 2.34
CA ALA A 77 -0.55 -4.82 3.69
C ALA A 77 -0.35 -6.18 4.36
N SER A 78 -0.55 -7.28 3.62
CA SER A 78 -0.33 -8.65 4.13
C SER A 78 1.13 -8.90 4.48
N LEU A 79 2.07 -8.49 3.62
CA LEU A 79 3.51 -8.61 3.88
C LEU A 79 3.95 -7.77 5.08
N LEU A 80 3.44 -6.55 5.18
CA LEU A 80 3.73 -5.63 6.29
C LEU A 80 3.24 -6.20 7.62
N LEU A 81 1.98 -6.66 7.69
CA LEU A 81 1.43 -7.23 8.91
C LEU A 81 2.13 -8.52 9.31
N ALA A 82 2.39 -9.42 8.36
CA ALA A 82 3.11 -10.65 8.62
C ALA A 82 4.53 -10.39 9.15
N SER A 83 5.24 -9.41 8.56
CA SER A 83 6.56 -9.01 9.05
C SER A 83 6.51 -8.49 10.48
N LYS A 84 5.49 -7.71 10.85
CA LYS A 84 5.31 -7.23 12.23
C LYS A 84 4.88 -8.32 13.20
N TYR A 85 4.17 -9.34 12.73
CA TYR A 85 3.70 -10.44 13.55
C TYR A 85 4.82 -11.42 13.91
N VAL A 86 5.71 -11.72 12.95
CA VAL A 86 6.75 -12.74 13.12
C VAL A 86 8.03 -12.20 13.77
N ASN A 87 8.36 -10.92 13.58
CA ASN A 87 9.66 -10.37 13.99
C ASN A 87 9.53 -9.43 15.19
N ASP A 88 10.36 -9.64 16.21
CA ASP A 88 10.49 -8.75 17.38
C ASP A 88 10.88 -7.31 16.98
N TYR A 89 11.64 -7.19 15.89
CA TYR A 89 11.99 -5.92 15.26
C TYR A 89 11.59 -5.92 13.79
N ALA A 90 10.53 -5.17 13.46
CA ALA A 90 9.99 -5.09 12.11
C ALA A 90 10.16 -3.69 11.49
N PRO A 91 10.30 -3.58 10.15
CA PRO A 91 10.39 -2.28 9.48
C PRO A 91 9.15 -1.42 9.74
N SER A 92 9.36 -0.16 10.11
CA SER A 92 8.28 0.82 10.27
C SER A 92 7.49 1.03 8.96
N ASN A 93 6.25 1.53 9.05
CA ASN A 93 5.44 1.84 7.86
C ASN A 93 6.11 2.86 6.92
N ARG A 94 6.92 3.77 7.46
CA ARG A 94 7.73 4.69 6.66
C ARG A 94 8.74 3.97 5.77
N HIS A 95 9.35 2.89 6.27
CA HIS A 95 10.25 2.05 5.49
C HIS A 95 9.49 1.30 4.39
N TRP A 96 8.33 0.73 4.70
CA TRP A 96 7.47 0.06 3.72
C TRP A 96 7.00 1.00 2.61
N ALA A 97 6.55 2.21 2.94
CA ALA A 97 6.17 3.22 1.94
C ALA A 97 7.35 3.57 1.02
N LYS A 98 8.52 3.86 1.61
CA LYS A 98 9.75 4.17 0.86
C LYS A 98 10.13 3.05 -0.11
N HIS A 99 10.03 1.79 0.31
CA HIS A 99 10.40 0.64 -0.52
C HIS A 99 9.31 0.19 -1.49
N SER A 100 8.04 0.55 -1.24
CA SER A 100 6.98 0.33 -2.23
C SER A 100 7.16 1.23 -3.46
N GLY A 101 7.71 2.43 -3.30
CA GLY A 101 7.96 3.40 -4.38
C GLY A 101 6.70 3.97 -5.04
N VAL A 102 5.51 3.49 -4.66
CA VAL A 102 4.22 3.85 -5.30
C VAL A 102 3.14 4.28 -4.30
N PHE A 103 3.34 4.05 -3.00
CA PHE A 103 2.38 4.42 -1.96
C PHE A 103 2.99 5.38 -0.93
N SER A 104 2.20 6.35 -0.49
CA SER A 104 2.58 7.26 0.60
C SER A 104 2.54 6.56 1.96
N VAL A 105 3.14 7.17 2.98
CA VAL A 105 3.11 6.62 4.36
C VAL A 105 1.67 6.58 4.89
N GLU A 106 0.87 7.59 4.57
CA GLU A 106 -0.54 7.69 4.96
C GLU A 106 -1.36 6.57 4.31
N GLU A 107 -1.11 6.28 3.04
CA GLU A 107 -1.73 5.15 2.36
C GLU A 107 -1.33 3.83 2.99
N VAL A 108 -0.04 3.61 3.30
CA VAL A 108 0.43 2.40 3.98
C VAL A 108 -0.21 2.23 5.35
N ASN A 109 -0.30 3.31 6.13
CA ASN A 109 -0.99 3.30 7.43
C ASN A 109 -2.49 3.00 7.28
N LEU A 110 -3.13 3.52 6.24
CA LEU A 110 -4.54 3.23 5.97
C LEU A 110 -4.73 1.76 5.60
N MET A 111 -3.89 1.24 4.70
CA MET A 111 -3.91 -0.16 4.26
C MET A 111 -3.73 -1.13 5.43
N GLU A 112 -2.76 -0.86 6.32
CA GLU A 112 -2.55 -1.66 7.53
C GLU A 112 -3.81 -1.69 8.41
N ARG A 113 -4.37 -0.53 8.73
CA ARG A 113 -5.56 -0.42 9.59
C ARG A 113 -6.78 -1.08 8.97
N GLN A 114 -6.98 -0.92 7.66
CA GLN A 114 -8.06 -1.56 6.93
C GLN A 114 -7.92 -3.08 6.96
N LEU A 115 -6.70 -3.59 6.75
CA LEU A 115 -6.46 -5.02 6.74
C LEU A 115 -6.65 -5.65 8.13
N LEU A 116 -6.17 -5.00 9.19
CA LEU A 116 -6.42 -5.43 10.57
C LEU A 116 -7.91 -5.51 10.89
N LYS A 117 -8.69 -4.50 10.48
CA LYS A 117 -10.15 -4.50 10.65
C LYS A 117 -10.84 -5.62 9.86
N LEU A 118 -10.39 -5.88 8.62
CA LEU A 118 -10.95 -6.95 7.80
C LEU A 118 -10.70 -8.34 8.40
N MET A 119 -9.57 -8.53 9.09
CA MET A 119 -9.24 -9.78 9.79
C MET A 119 -9.74 -9.80 11.24
N ASP A 120 -10.49 -8.79 11.68
CA ASP A 120 -10.94 -8.61 13.06
C ASP A 120 -9.83 -8.80 14.11
N PHE A 121 -8.62 -8.29 13.79
CA PHE A 121 -7.41 -8.44 14.60
C PHE A 121 -6.99 -9.90 14.92
N THR A 122 -7.58 -10.88 14.24
CA THR A 122 -7.25 -12.30 14.39
C THR A 122 -6.05 -12.65 13.52
N LEU A 123 -4.85 -12.46 14.09
CA LEU A 123 -3.55 -12.68 13.42
C LEU A 123 -2.89 -14.01 13.74
N SER A 124 -3.34 -14.70 14.80
CA SER A 124 -2.84 -16.01 15.22
C SER A 124 -3.00 -17.03 14.10
N ILE A 125 -2.01 -17.91 13.93
CA ILE A 125 -2.01 -19.00 12.95
C ILE A 125 -2.07 -20.33 13.71
N THR A 126 -2.90 -21.26 13.25
CA THR A 126 -2.98 -22.62 13.76
C THR A 126 -2.33 -23.61 12.80
N GLU A 127 -2.00 -24.82 13.26
CA GLU A 127 -1.39 -25.87 12.42
C GLU A 127 -2.31 -26.35 11.28
N GLU A 128 -3.61 -26.02 11.35
CA GLU A 128 -4.65 -26.44 10.40
C GLU A 128 -4.74 -25.53 9.17
N GLU A 129 -3.96 -24.44 9.13
CA GLU A 129 -3.93 -23.44 8.05
C GLU A 129 -2.69 -23.54 7.18
#